data_AF-A0A2A4Z4H3-F1
#
_entry.id   AF-A0A2A4Z4H3-F1
#
_cell.length_a   1.000
_cell.length_b   1.000
_cell.length_c   1.000
_cell.angle_alpha   90.00
_cell.angle_beta   90.00
_cell.angle_gamma   90.00
#
_symmetry.space_group_name_H-M   'P 1'
#
loop_
_entity.id
_entity.type
_entity.pdbx_description
1 polymer ?
#
loop_
_entity_poly.entity_id
_entity_poly.type
_entity_poly.pdbx_seq_one_letter_code
_entity_poly.pdbx_strand_id
1 'polypeptide(L)'
;MFDEAFTKLEIDEIASLLDVLNKQIEGSTFDPLETTILAVEVPFYAEYRFLSVADHATNPPLQRFVFQKNETQDFTVIDWTYKTIYDLNTVAPIALDDKNVLEYVRFFFAHVKGRHGRFIICESADNVQWKDEQPEEVRKKLNATMQPLEIKEKRKDGVYAIKAFMMLKDALFNVDIYVEPNGRVTMSDHEIMIEDVPVLDSTFGQ
;
A
#
# COMPACT_ATOMS: atom_id res chain seq x y z
N MET A 1 -6.78 4.58 5.65
CA MET A 1 -6.18 3.22 5.59
C MET A 1 -7.25 2.31 5.03
N PHE A 2 -6.93 1.36 4.14
CA PHE A 2 -7.91 0.47 3.49
C PHE A 2 -8.71 -0.40 4.49
N ASP A 3 -8.35 -0.38 5.77
CA ASP A 3 -8.82 -1.23 6.84
C ASP A 3 -10.35 -1.26 7.04
N GLU A 4 -11.07 -0.19 6.67
CA GLU A 4 -12.53 -0.13 6.86
C GLU A 4 -13.35 -0.83 5.76
N ALA A 5 -12.72 -1.20 4.63
CA ALA A 5 -13.41 -1.79 3.47
C ALA A 5 -13.09 -3.28 3.26
N PHE A 6 -12.24 -3.87 4.10
CA PHE A 6 -11.91 -5.28 3.97
C PHE A 6 -13.05 -6.19 4.43
N THR A 7 -13.40 -7.14 3.58
CA THR A 7 -14.30 -8.24 3.89
C THR A 7 -13.46 -9.49 4.17
N LYS A 8 -13.63 -10.09 5.35
CA LYS A 8 -13.02 -11.38 5.66
C LYS A 8 -13.71 -12.47 4.84
N LEU A 9 -12.93 -13.31 4.17
CA LEU A 9 -13.47 -14.44 3.41
C LEU A 9 -13.82 -15.62 4.32
N GLU A 10 -14.81 -16.40 3.90
CA GLU A 10 -15.23 -17.62 4.58
C GLU A 10 -14.27 -18.77 4.30
N ILE A 11 -14.21 -19.74 5.22
CA ILE A 11 -13.25 -20.85 5.17
C ILE A 11 -13.30 -21.67 3.86
N ASP A 12 -14.51 -21.89 3.31
CA ASP A 12 -14.68 -22.65 2.07
C ASP A 12 -14.10 -21.90 0.85
N GLU A 13 -14.23 -20.58 0.84
CA GLU A 13 -13.63 -19.72 -0.18
C GLU A 13 -12.11 -19.68 -0.02
N ILE A 14 -11.62 -19.54 1.22
CA ILE A 14 -10.18 -19.57 1.53
C ILE A 14 -9.56 -20.88 1.03
N ALA A 15 -10.15 -22.04 1.34
CA ALA A 15 -9.66 -23.33 0.90
C ALA A 15 -9.56 -23.42 -0.63
N SER A 16 -10.61 -22.98 -1.33
CA SER A 16 -10.67 -22.98 -2.80
C SER A 16 -9.63 -22.04 -3.43
N LEU A 17 -9.34 -20.90 -2.81
CA LEU A 17 -8.31 -19.96 -3.27
C LEU A 17 -6.91 -20.52 -3.03
N LEU A 18 -6.65 -21.07 -1.84
CA LEU A 18 -5.35 -21.60 -1.46
C LEU A 18 -4.95 -22.82 -2.29
N ASP A 19 -5.91 -23.63 -2.76
CA ASP A 19 -5.67 -24.76 -3.68
C ASP A 19 -4.96 -24.36 -4.98
N VAL A 20 -5.14 -23.12 -5.43
CA VAL A 20 -4.48 -22.57 -6.62
C VAL A 20 -3.33 -21.67 -6.24
N LEU A 21 -3.52 -20.79 -5.25
CA LEU A 21 -2.51 -19.83 -4.84
C LEU A 21 -1.22 -20.52 -4.32
N ASN A 22 -1.34 -21.59 -3.54
CA ASN A 22 -0.18 -22.36 -3.05
C ASN A 22 0.64 -23.01 -4.18
N LYS A 23 0.07 -23.17 -5.39
CA LYS A 23 0.80 -23.70 -6.56
C LYS A 23 1.56 -22.61 -7.31
N GLN A 24 1.20 -21.34 -7.11
CA GLN A 24 1.79 -20.19 -7.80
C GLN A 24 2.80 -19.43 -6.93
N ILE A 25 2.70 -19.56 -5.60
CA ILE A 25 3.63 -18.94 -4.66
C ILE A 25 4.82 -19.88 -4.40
N GLU A 26 6.04 -19.35 -4.47
CA GLU A 26 7.24 -20.06 -4.01
C GLU A 26 7.36 -19.94 -2.48
N GLY A 27 7.60 -21.08 -1.80
CA GLY A 27 7.87 -21.13 -0.36
C GLY A 27 6.86 -21.97 0.43
N SER A 28 6.53 -21.50 1.64
CA SER A 28 5.60 -22.19 2.54
C SER A 28 4.17 -22.23 1.98
N THR A 29 3.55 -23.40 2.04
CA THR A 29 2.14 -23.58 1.70
C THR A 29 1.26 -23.10 2.83
N PHE A 30 0.25 -22.29 2.49
CA PHE A 30 -0.74 -21.79 3.44
C PHE A 30 -1.77 -22.87 3.79
N ASP A 31 -2.04 -23.04 5.08
CA ASP A 31 -3.12 -23.88 5.58
C ASP A 31 -4.41 -23.05 5.73
N PRO A 32 -5.55 -23.44 5.11
CA PRO A 32 -6.82 -22.73 5.25
C PRO A 32 -7.29 -22.52 6.70
N LEU A 33 -6.89 -23.37 7.65
CA LEU A 33 -7.26 -23.25 9.05
C LEU A 33 -6.43 -22.20 9.81
N GLU A 34 -5.19 -21.98 9.38
CA GLU A 34 -4.25 -21.03 10.00
C GLU A 34 -4.16 -19.71 9.20
N THR A 35 -4.83 -19.63 8.05
CA THR A 35 -4.78 -18.48 7.15
C THR A 35 -6.04 -17.62 7.24
N THR A 36 -5.85 -16.32 7.39
CA THR A 36 -6.91 -15.32 7.22
C THR A 36 -6.72 -14.61 5.89
N ILE A 37 -7.77 -14.56 5.06
CA ILE A 37 -7.78 -13.76 3.83
C ILE A 37 -8.79 -12.62 4.00
N LEU A 38 -8.30 -11.40 3.81
CA LEU A 38 -9.11 -10.18 3.73
C LEU A 38 -9.16 -9.71 2.28
N ALA A 39 -10.36 -9.49 1.75
CA ALA A 39 -10.58 -9.01 0.39
C ALA A 39 -11.12 -7.58 0.38
N VAL A 40 -10.67 -6.76 -0.55
CA VAL A 40 -11.20 -5.41 -0.79
C VAL A 40 -11.30 -5.14 -2.27
N GLU A 41 -12.37 -4.47 -2.69
CA GLU A 41 -12.48 -4.00 -4.07
C GLU A 41 -11.54 -2.81 -4.28
N VAL A 42 -10.87 -2.79 -5.42
CA VAL A 42 -9.92 -1.72 -5.78
C VAL A 42 -10.52 -0.85 -6.87
N PRO A 43 -10.96 0.38 -6.57
CA PRO A 43 -11.75 1.19 -7.51
C PRO A 43 -10.98 1.63 -8.77
N PHE A 44 -9.66 1.46 -8.79
CA PHE A 44 -8.79 1.75 -9.93
C PHE A 44 -8.52 0.53 -10.84
N TYR A 45 -8.89 -0.69 -10.44
CA TYR A 45 -8.86 -1.88 -11.30
C TYR A 45 -10.24 -2.53 -11.39
N ALA A 46 -10.96 -2.23 -12.47
CA ALA A 46 -12.25 -2.86 -12.72
C ALA A 46 -12.09 -4.38 -12.86
N GLU A 47 -13.03 -5.15 -12.27
CA GLU A 47 -13.00 -6.62 -12.26
C GLU A 47 -11.86 -7.24 -11.44
N TYR A 48 -11.15 -6.48 -10.61
CA TYR A 48 -10.15 -7.03 -9.69
C TYR A 48 -10.50 -6.73 -8.24
N ARG A 49 -10.11 -7.65 -7.38
CA ARG A 49 -10.07 -7.46 -5.93
C ARG A 49 -8.66 -7.66 -5.41
N PHE A 50 -8.35 -6.95 -4.34
CA PHE A 50 -7.09 -7.07 -3.64
C PHE A 50 -7.27 -7.97 -2.42
N LEU A 51 -6.36 -8.93 -2.25
CA LEU A 51 -6.37 -9.91 -1.17
C LEU A 51 -5.13 -9.72 -0.28
N SER A 52 -5.37 -9.55 1.02
CA SER A 52 -4.35 -9.65 2.06
C SER A 52 -4.46 -11.02 2.71
N VAL A 53 -3.47 -11.86 2.47
CA VAL A 53 -3.35 -13.22 3.00
C VAL A 53 -2.39 -13.19 4.17
N ALA A 54 -2.84 -13.58 5.37
CA ALA A 54 -2.04 -13.63 6.57
C ALA A 54 -2.07 -15.04 7.16
N ASP A 55 -0.90 -15.66 7.30
CA ASP A 55 -0.74 -16.98 7.88
C ASP A 55 -0.23 -16.89 9.32
N HIS A 56 -1.05 -17.41 10.23
CA HIS A 56 -0.83 -17.35 11.67
C HIS A 56 -0.07 -18.56 12.22
N ALA A 57 0.36 -19.50 11.37
CA ALA A 57 1.22 -20.61 11.76
C ALA A 57 2.60 -20.14 12.30
N THR A 58 3.00 -18.90 11.98
CA THR A 58 4.23 -18.27 12.45
C THR A 58 3.94 -16.97 13.20
N ASN A 59 4.82 -16.58 14.11
CA ASN A 59 4.74 -15.33 14.85
C ASN A 59 6.05 -14.52 14.65
N PRO A 60 6.01 -13.34 13.99
CA PRO A 60 4.82 -12.67 13.46
C PRO A 60 4.20 -13.41 12.25
N PRO A 61 2.90 -13.20 11.97
CA PRO A 61 2.22 -13.83 10.83
C PRO A 61 2.90 -13.51 9.50
N LEU A 62 2.99 -14.52 8.63
CA LEU A 62 3.51 -14.36 7.28
C LEU A 62 2.45 -13.71 6.40
N GLN A 63 2.73 -12.51 5.89
CA GLN A 63 1.80 -11.78 5.02
C GLN A 63 2.16 -11.91 3.52
N ARG A 64 1.13 -12.04 2.69
CA ARG A 64 1.20 -11.99 1.23
C ARG A 64 0.06 -11.13 0.69
N PHE A 65 0.35 -10.40 -0.38
CA PHE A 65 -0.59 -9.49 -1.02
C PHE A 65 -0.78 -9.92 -2.47
N VAL A 66 -2.04 -10.04 -2.90
CA VAL A 66 -2.36 -10.66 -4.18
C VAL A 66 -3.52 -9.91 -4.83
N PHE A 67 -3.41 -9.64 -6.13
CA PHE A 67 -4.56 -9.27 -6.95
C PHE A 67 -5.22 -10.51 -7.52
N GLN A 68 -6.54 -10.57 -7.44
CA GLN A 68 -7.33 -11.62 -8.07
C GLN A 68 -8.30 -10.96 -9.05
N LYS A 69 -8.38 -11.49 -10.28
CA LYS A 69 -9.46 -11.13 -11.20
C LYS A 69 -10.76 -11.80 -10.74
N ASN A 70 -11.81 -11.00 -10.56
CA ASN A 70 -13.10 -11.41 -10.01
C ASN A 70 -13.63 -12.68 -10.70
N GLU A 71 -14.15 -13.60 -9.89
CA GLU A 71 -14.71 -14.89 -10.33
C GLU A 71 -13.74 -15.81 -11.09
N THR A 72 -12.43 -15.50 -11.10
CA THR A 72 -11.39 -16.34 -11.69
C THR A 72 -10.35 -16.74 -10.66
N GLN A 73 -9.57 -17.79 -10.94
CA GLN A 73 -8.42 -18.19 -10.13
C GLN A 73 -7.10 -17.68 -10.73
N ASP A 74 -7.16 -16.51 -11.40
CA ASP A 74 -5.99 -15.81 -11.92
C ASP A 74 -5.48 -14.82 -10.86
N PHE A 75 -4.24 -15.01 -10.44
CA PHE A 75 -3.62 -14.27 -9.35
C PHE A 75 -2.34 -13.58 -9.80
N THR A 76 -2.16 -12.35 -9.35
CA THR A 76 -0.91 -11.60 -9.46
C THR A 76 -0.38 -11.31 -8.07
N VAL A 77 0.70 -11.98 -7.68
CA VAL A 77 1.32 -11.84 -6.36
C VAL A 77 2.20 -10.59 -6.33
N ILE A 78 2.02 -9.74 -5.34
CA ILE A 78 2.84 -8.53 -5.15
C ILE A 78 4.15 -8.90 -4.46
N ASP A 79 5.25 -8.56 -5.10
CA ASP A 79 6.62 -8.86 -4.67
C ASP A 79 7.36 -7.63 -4.09
N TRP A 80 6.62 -6.60 -3.70
CA TRP A 80 7.12 -5.31 -3.23
C TRP A 80 7.83 -4.46 -4.30
N THR A 81 7.86 -4.89 -5.56
CA THR A 81 8.44 -4.12 -6.65
C THR A 81 7.38 -3.34 -7.39
N TYR A 82 7.74 -2.14 -7.88
CA TYR A 82 6.86 -1.37 -8.75
C TYR A 82 6.57 -2.10 -10.08
N LYS A 83 7.47 -3.00 -10.50
CA LYS A 83 7.39 -3.71 -11.77
C LYS A 83 6.12 -4.56 -11.83
N THR A 84 5.78 -5.25 -10.75
CA THR A 84 4.56 -6.07 -10.68
C THR A 84 3.29 -5.23 -10.89
N ILE A 85 3.22 -4.05 -10.28
CA ILE A 85 2.08 -3.14 -10.47
C ILE A 85 2.04 -2.61 -11.92
N TYR A 86 3.19 -2.26 -12.49
CA TYR A 86 3.25 -1.75 -13.86
C TYR A 86 2.93 -2.83 -14.90
N ASP A 87 3.40 -4.06 -14.69
CA ASP A 87 3.05 -5.21 -15.52
C ASP A 87 1.54 -5.49 -15.40
N LEU A 88 0.96 -5.42 -14.20
CA LEU A 88 -0.49 -5.52 -13.99
C LEU A 88 -1.25 -4.44 -14.79
N ASN A 89 -0.78 -3.19 -14.80
CA ASN A 89 -1.40 -2.12 -15.59
C ASN A 89 -1.43 -2.40 -17.10
N THR A 90 -0.55 -3.26 -17.63
CA THR A 90 -0.55 -3.63 -19.05
C THR A 90 -1.62 -4.66 -19.41
N VAL A 91 -1.96 -5.55 -18.47
CA VAL A 91 -2.96 -6.61 -18.66
C VAL A 91 -4.34 -6.21 -18.14
N ALA A 92 -4.39 -5.39 -17.10
CA ALA A 92 -5.58 -4.83 -16.47
C ALA A 92 -5.49 -3.30 -16.56
N PRO A 93 -6.20 -2.66 -17.52
CA PRO A 93 -6.13 -1.22 -17.70
C PRO A 93 -6.58 -0.49 -16.42
N ILE A 94 -5.66 0.25 -15.82
CA ILE A 94 -5.96 1.09 -14.66
C ILE A 94 -6.88 2.24 -15.07
N ALA A 95 -7.91 2.49 -14.26
CA ALA A 95 -8.90 3.54 -14.50
C ALA A 95 -8.82 4.58 -13.37
N LEU A 96 -8.03 5.64 -13.58
CA LEU A 96 -7.83 6.69 -12.57
C LEU A 96 -8.74 7.90 -12.78
N ASP A 97 -9.43 8.31 -11.72
CA ASP A 97 -10.25 9.51 -11.67
C ASP A 97 -9.96 10.34 -10.40
N ASP A 98 -10.61 11.50 -10.30
CA ASP A 98 -10.40 12.44 -9.19
C ASP A 98 -10.85 11.86 -7.84
N LYS A 99 -11.61 10.76 -7.82
CA LYS A 99 -12.12 10.10 -6.61
C LYS A 99 -11.21 8.98 -6.14
N ASN A 100 -10.63 8.20 -7.06
CA ASN A 100 -9.86 7.01 -6.73
C ASN A 100 -8.33 7.21 -6.78
N VAL A 101 -7.83 8.29 -7.39
CA VAL A 101 -6.38 8.48 -7.57
C VAL A 101 -5.62 8.56 -6.24
N LEU A 102 -6.21 9.18 -5.22
CA LEU A 102 -5.59 9.26 -3.89
C LEU A 102 -5.49 7.88 -3.23
N GLU A 103 -6.49 7.02 -3.45
CA GLU A 103 -6.47 5.64 -2.95
C GLU A 103 -5.42 4.81 -3.67
N TYR A 104 -5.27 4.99 -4.99
CA TYR A 104 -4.20 4.36 -5.77
C TYR A 104 -2.82 4.76 -5.25
N VAL A 105 -2.60 6.05 -4.94
CA VAL A 105 -1.33 6.51 -4.35
C VAL A 105 -1.07 5.85 -2.99
N ARG A 106 -2.07 5.81 -2.10
CA ARG A 106 -1.95 5.11 -0.81
C ARG A 106 -1.60 3.64 -1.01
N PHE A 107 -2.28 2.97 -1.94
CA PHE A 107 -2.02 1.58 -2.27
C PHE A 107 -0.59 1.36 -2.79
N PHE A 108 -0.14 2.19 -3.73
CA PHE A 108 1.18 2.07 -4.35
C PHE A 108 2.30 2.17 -3.31
N PHE A 109 2.30 3.21 -2.48
CA PHE A 109 3.34 3.38 -1.46
C PHE A 109 3.22 2.39 -0.30
N ALA A 110 2.02 1.88 -0.03
CA ALA A 110 1.86 0.77 0.90
C ALA A 110 2.50 -0.51 0.36
N HIS A 111 2.46 -0.80 -0.95
CA HIS A 111 2.87 -2.12 -1.48
C HIS A 111 4.14 -2.12 -2.33
N VAL A 112 4.81 -0.98 -2.46
CA VAL A 112 6.07 -0.84 -3.22
C VAL A 112 7.19 -0.36 -2.31
N LYS A 113 8.34 -1.04 -2.39
CA LYS A 113 9.59 -0.64 -1.74
C LYS A 113 10.50 0.05 -2.77
N GLY A 114 10.98 1.25 -2.44
CA GLY A 114 11.96 1.96 -3.23
C GLY A 114 13.39 1.50 -2.93
N ARG A 115 14.36 1.99 -3.71
CA ARG A 115 15.80 1.67 -3.52
C ARG A 115 16.32 2.02 -2.12
N HIS A 116 15.77 3.07 -1.52
CA HIS A 116 16.20 3.61 -0.22
C HIS A 116 15.38 3.09 0.96
N GLY A 117 14.41 2.19 0.70
CA GLY A 117 13.48 1.70 1.70
C GLY A 117 12.03 1.94 1.30
N ARG A 118 11.13 1.72 2.25
CA ARG A 118 9.70 1.96 2.09
C ARG A 118 9.42 3.42 2.44
N PHE A 119 8.69 4.11 1.57
CA PHE A 119 8.16 5.40 1.92
C PHE A 119 6.77 5.22 2.51
N ILE A 120 6.53 5.77 3.69
CA ILE A 120 5.27 5.63 4.40
C ILE A 120 4.54 6.97 4.28
N ILE A 121 3.35 6.97 3.67
CA ILE A 121 2.50 8.16 3.65
C ILE A 121 2.01 8.43 5.06
N CYS A 122 2.17 9.68 5.51
CA CYS A 122 1.76 10.12 6.82
C CYS A 122 0.79 11.28 6.69
N GLU A 123 -0.50 10.98 6.89
CA GLU A 123 -1.58 11.97 6.92
C GLU A 123 -1.84 12.43 8.37
N SER A 124 -1.43 11.62 9.35
CA SER A 124 -1.43 11.96 10.77
C SER A 124 -0.26 11.30 11.51
N ALA A 125 -0.03 11.75 12.74
CA ALA A 125 0.91 11.15 13.69
C ALA A 125 0.59 9.68 14.02
N ASP A 126 -0.61 9.19 13.72
CA ASP A 126 -1.00 7.79 13.94
C ASP A 126 -0.44 6.87 12.83
N ASN A 127 -0.08 7.44 11.67
CA ASN A 127 0.58 6.69 10.60
C ASN A 127 2.09 6.51 10.85
N VAL A 128 2.64 7.22 11.83
CA VAL A 128 4.06 7.14 12.18
C VAL A 128 4.29 5.92 13.08
N GLN A 129 5.22 5.06 12.68
CA GLN A 129 5.62 3.90 13.47
C GLN A 129 6.58 4.35 14.58
N TRP A 130 6.03 4.77 15.71
CA TRP A 130 6.80 5.29 16.83
C TRP A 130 7.68 4.24 17.50
N LYS A 131 8.93 4.60 17.82
CA LYS A 131 9.84 3.75 18.61
C LYS A 131 9.33 3.55 20.03
N ASP A 132 8.88 4.64 20.65
CA ASP A 132 8.38 4.71 22.00
C ASP A 132 7.13 5.61 22.02
N GLU A 133 6.30 5.48 23.06
CA GLU A 133 5.15 6.38 23.25
C GLU A 133 5.63 7.84 23.33
N GLN A 134 5.25 8.64 22.33
CA GLN A 134 5.71 10.02 22.24
C GLN A 134 4.81 10.96 23.05
N PRO A 135 5.40 12.03 23.64
CA PRO A 135 4.63 13.09 24.26
C PRO A 135 3.59 13.69 23.31
N GLU A 136 2.41 14.01 23.84
CA GLU A 136 1.30 14.58 23.07
C GLU A 136 1.70 15.83 22.28
N GLU A 137 2.61 16.64 22.82
CA GLU A 137 3.14 17.85 22.17
C GLU A 137 3.90 17.55 20.86
N VAL A 138 4.65 16.44 20.81
CA VAL A 138 5.35 16.02 19.59
C VAL A 138 4.34 15.58 18.53
N ARG A 139 3.33 14.80 18.94
CA ARG A 139 2.22 14.38 18.07
C ARG A 139 1.44 15.58 17.53
N LYS A 140 1.16 16.58 18.37
CA LYS A 140 0.48 17.83 17.98
C LYS A 140 1.28 18.61 16.96
N LYS A 141 2.59 18.80 17.16
CA LYS A 141 3.45 19.50 16.19
C LYS A 141 3.46 18.80 14.84
N LEU A 142 3.55 17.48 14.84
CA LEU A 142 3.51 16.66 13.63
C LEU A 142 2.17 16.74 12.92
N ASN A 143 1.06 16.60 13.64
CA ASN A 143 -0.28 16.78 13.08
C ASN A 143 -0.53 18.21 12.58
N ALA A 144 0.11 19.22 13.17
CA ALA A 144 0.02 20.60 12.69
C ALA A 144 0.83 20.83 11.39
N THR A 145 1.79 19.96 11.09
CA THR A 145 2.68 20.06 9.92
C THR A 145 2.16 19.21 8.76
N MET A 146 1.70 18.00 9.06
CA MET A 146 1.19 17.05 8.08
C MET A 146 -0.22 17.42 7.63
N GLN A 147 -0.53 17.09 6.39
CA GLN A 147 -1.86 17.23 5.82
C GLN A 147 -2.22 15.93 5.09
N PRO A 148 -3.51 15.61 4.97
CA PRO A 148 -3.97 14.52 4.12
C PRO A 148 -3.48 14.71 2.68
N LEU A 149 -3.44 13.60 1.93
CA LEU A 149 -3.16 13.63 0.50
C LEU A 149 -4.11 14.58 -0.22
N GLU A 150 -3.55 15.49 -1.03
CA GLU A 150 -4.31 16.51 -1.74
C GLU A 150 -3.93 16.56 -3.22
N ILE A 151 -4.92 16.56 -4.11
CA ILE A 151 -4.70 16.78 -5.54
C ILE A 151 -4.48 18.29 -5.76
N LYS A 152 -3.24 18.70 -6.04
CA LYS A 152 -2.91 20.10 -6.35
C LYS A 152 -3.41 20.52 -7.73
N GLU A 153 -3.18 19.65 -8.72
CA GLU A 153 -3.47 19.95 -10.12
C GLU A 153 -3.72 18.66 -10.90
N LYS A 154 -4.61 18.74 -11.89
CA LYS A 154 -4.73 17.77 -12.95
C LYS A 154 -4.30 18.41 -14.27
N ARG A 155 -3.19 17.95 -14.82
CA ARG A 155 -2.61 18.48 -16.05
C ARG A 155 -3.44 18.05 -17.27
N LYS A 156 -3.28 18.78 -18.38
CA LYS A 156 -4.02 18.52 -19.64
C LYS A 156 -3.71 17.16 -20.27
N ASP A 157 -2.54 16.59 -19.97
CA ASP A 157 -2.11 15.25 -20.37
C ASP A 157 -2.71 14.13 -19.50
N GLY A 158 -3.52 14.49 -18.50
CA GLY A 158 -4.16 13.56 -17.57
C GLY A 158 -3.31 13.20 -16.35
N VAL A 159 -2.11 13.80 -16.20
CA VAL A 159 -1.26 13.57 -15.04
C VAL A 159 -1.81 14.29 -13.82
N TYR A 160 -1.93 13.57 -12.71
CA TYR A 160 -2.30 14.14 -11.41
C TYR A 160 -1.05 14.56 -10.64
N ALA A 161 -1.01 15.80 -10.17
CA ALA A 161 -0.02 16.28 -9.21
C ALA A 161 -0.63 16.26 -7.80
N ILE A 162 -0.03 15.49 -6.91
CA ILE A 162 -0.56 15.21 -5.57
C ILE A 162 0.50 15.60 -4.55
N LYS A 163 0.10 16.41 -3.56
CA LYS A 163 0.94 16.72 -2.41
C LYS A 163 0.85 15.59 -1.40
N ALA A 164 1.98 15.15 -0.88
CA ALA A 164 2.01 14.17 0.20
C ALA A 164 3.09 14.49 1.24
N PHE A 165 2.81 14.08 2.47
CA PHE A 165 3.80 14.01 3.53
C PHE A 165 4.20 12.56 3.73
N MET A 166 5.50 12.29 3.70
CA MET A 166 6.02 10.92 3.67
C MET A 166 7.20 10.77 4.60
N MET A 167 7.21 9.69 5.36
CA MET A 167 8.33 9.28 6.18
C MET A 167 9.25 8.35 5.37
N LEU A 168 10.55 8.63 5.41
CA LEU A 168 11.60 7.70 4.98
C LEU A 168 12.62 7.64 6.10
N LYS A 169 12.75 6.46 6.72
CA LYS A 169 13.52 6.31 7.97
C LYS A 169 13.01 7.31 9.01
N ASP A 170 13.90 8.09 9.60
CA ASP A 170 13.69 9.08 10.65
C ASP A 170 13.38 10.50 10.13
N ALA A 171 13.20 10.69 8.82
CA ALA A 171 12.92 12.01 8.25
C ALA A 171 11.52 12.09 7.63
N LEU A 172 10.84 13.21 7.90
CA LEU A 172 9.56 13.58 7.29
C LEU A 172 9.81 14.53 6.12
N PHE A 173 9.30 14.16 4.96
CA PHE A 173 9.42 14.92 3.72
C PHE A 173 8.06 15.41 3.26
N ASN A 174 8.03 16.61 2.69
CA ASN A 174 6.95 17.06 1.81
C ASN A 174 7.39 16.80 0.37
N VAL A 175 6.55 16.12 -0.40
CA VAL A 175 6.84 15.68 -1.77
C VAL A 175 5.67 15.90 -2.70
N ASP A 176 5.99 16.17 -3.97
CA ASP A 176 5.02 16.19 -5.06
C ASP A 176 5.08 14.86 -5.82
N ILE A 177 3.96 14.13 -5.79
CA ILE A 177 3.76 12.86 -6.48
C ILE A 177 3.05 13.15 -7.80
N TYR A 178 3.58 12.64 -8.89
CA TYR A 178 2.90 12.65 -10.18
C TYR A 178 2.43 11.26 -10.56
N VAL A 179 1.14 11.14 -10.85
CA VAL A 179 0.51 9.90 -11.31
C VAL A 179 0.06 10.07 -12.74
N GLU A 180 0.66 9.30 -13.65
CA GLU A 180 0.26 9.24 -15.04
C GLU A 180 -1.04 8.42 -15.21
N PRO A 181 -1.83 8.65 -16.27
CA PRO A 181 -3.04 7.86 -16.55
C PRO A 181 -2.81 6.34 -16.69
N ASN A 182 -1.59 5.92 -17.01
CA ASN A 182 -1.18 4.51 -17.10
C ASN A 182 -0.80 3.91 -15.72
N GLY A 183 -0.98 4.66 -14.64
CA GLY A 183 -0.65 4.27 -13.26
C GLY A 183 0.83 4.43 -12.90
N ARG A 184 1.68 4.98 -13.78
CA ARG A 184 3.07 5.25 -13.44
C ARG A 184 3.14 6.34 -12.38
N VAL A 185 3.87 6.06 -11.30
CA VAL A 185 4.08 6.98 -10.19
C VAL A 185 5.52 7.51 -10.24
N THR A 186 5.66 8.83 -10.15
CA THR A 186 6.95 9.51 -10.02
C THR A 186 6.88 10.52 -8.88
N MET A 187 8.03 10.89 -8.33
CA MET A 187 8.14 11.86 -7.24
C MET A 187 9.13 12.95 -7.64
N SER A 188 8.80 14.21 -7.36
CA SER A 188 9.72 15.34 -7.43
C SER A 188 9.74 16.10 -6.13
N ASP A 189 10.83 16.84 -5.92
CA ASP A 189 11.02 17.81 -4.85
C ASP A 189 10.86 17.21 -3.44
N HIS A 190 11.97 17.12 -2.72
CA HIS A 190 11.97 16.66 -1.34
C HIS A 190 12.36 17.83 -0.47
N GLU A 191 11.39 18.47 0.16
CA GLU A 191 11.66 19.39 1.26
C GLU A 191 11.60 18.61 2.56
N ILE A 192 12.73 18.58 3.28
CA ILE A 192 12.77 17.99 4.62
C ILE A 192 12.02 18.92 5.56
N MET A 193 10.95 18.41 6.15
CA MET A 193 10.13 19.16 7.10
C MET A 193 10.67 18.99 8.52
N ILE A 194 11.02 17.74 8.88
CA ILE A 194 11.48 17.36 10.22
C ILE A 194 12.51 16.23 10.07
N GLU A 195 13.63 16.37 10.77
CA GLU A 195 14.67 15.33 10.92
C GLU A 195 14.58 14.69 12.31
N ASP A 196 15.23 13.54 12.49
CA ASP A 196 15.34 12.81 13.76
C ASP A 196 14.00 12.46 14.42
N VAL A 197 12.98 12.12 13.62
CA VAL A 197 11.70 11.63 14.12
C VAL A 197 11.94 10.26 14.79
N PRO A 198 11.54 10.06 16.07
CA PRO A 198 11.82 8.85 16.83
C PRO A 198 10.93 7.68 16.39
N VAL A 199 11.17 7.18 15.19
CA VAL A 199 10.45 6.05 14.59
C VAL A 199 11.21 4.74 14.79
N LEU A 200 10.46 3.64 14.76
CA LEU A 200 11.03 2.32 14.60
C LEU A 200 11.77 2.25 13.27
N ASP A 201 13.00 1.76 13.30
CA ASP A 201 13.76 1.55 12.09
C ASP A 201 13.08 0.45 11.26
N SER A 202 12.37 0.87 10.22
CA SER A 202 11.64 0.00 9.29
C SER A 202 12.54 -1.00 8.53
N THR A 203 13.86 -0.97 8.76
CA THR A 203 14.80 -2.00 8.30
C THR A 203 14.55 -3.37 8.99
N PHE A 204 13.85 -3.40 10.13
CA PHE A 204 13.52 -4.63 10.86
C PHE A 204 11.99 -4.81 10.98
N GLY A 205 11.32 -5.15 9.89
CA GLY A 205 9.88 -5.38 9.90
C GLY A 205 9.39 -6.15 8.68
N GLN A 206 9.63 -7.47 8.71
CA GLN A 206 9.29 -8.53 7.73
C GLN A 206 10.04 -8.50 6.38
#